data_AF-A0A2A4V779-F1
#
_entry.id   AF-A0A2A4V779-F1
#
_cell.length_a   1.000
_cell.length_b   1.000
_cell.length_c   1.000
_cell.angle_alpha   90.00
_cell.angle_beta   90.00
_cell.angle_gamma   90.00
#
_symmetry.space_group_name_H-M   'P 1'
#
loop_
_entity.id
_entity.type
_entity.pdbx_description
1 polymer ?
#
loop_
_entity_poly.entity_id
_entity_poly.type
_entity_poly.pdbx_seq_one_letter_code
_entity_poly.pdbx_strand_id
1 'polypeptide(L)'
;MDKKDKNTYPPPFSMRFTKEERKSLELAAAGRPLAAYIRWLIFKEDMPDMPRKRTRGETASQDHIQLAKLLGALGQSRIASNINQLARAANSGSLPVNEEITASLKESVSAIQWMRETLIKGMGIKPQGEDKGDGK
;
A
#
# COMPACT_ATOMS: atom_id res chain seq x y z
N MET A 1 0.96 -47.83 -1.35
CA MET A 1 1.00 -46.45 -0.81
C MET A 1 2.32 -45.87 -1.24
N ASP A 2 2.38 -45.33 -2.46
CA ASP A 2 3.61 -44.73 -3.00
C ASP A 2 3.70 -43.27 -2.58
N LYS A 3 4.69 -42.96 -1.73
CA LYS A 3 5.03 -41.58 -1.36
C LYS A 3 5.63 -40.91 -2.60
N LYS A 4 4.88 -40.00 -3.23
CA LYS A 4 5.44 -39.04 -4.20
C LYS A 4 6.53 -38.22 -3.51
N ASP A 5 7.77 -38.39 -3.93
CA ASP A 5 8.90 -37.53 -3.54
C ASP A 5 8.62 -36.10 -4.02
N LYS A 6 8.32 -35.21 -3.06
CA LYS A 6 7.96 -33.80 -3.33
C LYS A 6 9.17 -32.88 -3.44
N ASN A 7 10.28 -33.34 -4.01
CA ASN A 7 11.40 -32.45 -4.30
C ASN A 7 11.76 -32.52 -5.79
N THR A 8 11.04 -31.73 -6.58
CA THR A 8 11.18 -31.64 -8.04
C THR A 8 12.50 -30.98 -8.48
N TYR A 9 13.38 -30.61 -7.54
CA TYR A 9 14.61 -29.90 -7.86
C TYR A 9 15.82 -30.48 -7.10
N PRO A 10 17.00 -30.49 -7.74
CA PRO A 10 18.24 -30.81 -7.06
C PRO A 10 18.52 -29.81 -5.92
N PRO A 11 19.34 -30.18 -4.93
CA PRO A 11 19.69 -29.29 -3.84
C PRO A 11 20.33 -27.98 -4.35
N PRO A 12 20.18 -26.86 -3.62
CA PRO A 12 20.70 -25.57 -4.06
C PRO A 12 22.22 -25.57 -4.28
N PHE A 13 22.65 -24.97 -5.39
CA PHE A 13 24.08 -24.75 -5.66
C PHE A 13 24.63 -23.66 -4.75
N SER A 14 25.67 -23.98 -3.98
CA SER A 14 26.34 -23.03 -3.09
C SER A 14 27.61 -22.49 -3.75
N MET A 15 27.65 -21.18 -3.99
CA MET A 15 28.79 -20.47 -4.55
C MET A 15 29.38 -19.51 -3.50
N ARG A 16 30.70 -19.50 -3.33
CA ARG A 16 31.39 -18.54 -2.46
C ARG A 16 31.74 -17.29 -3.26
N PHE A 17 31.50 -16.13 -2.65
CA PHE A 17 31.88 -14.83 -3.19
C PHE A 17 32.78 -14.12 -2.19
N THR A 18 33.72 -13.33 -2.69
CA THR A 18 34.38 -12.30 -1.89
C THR A 18 33.36 -11.22 -1.49
N LYS A 19 33.71 -10.39 -0.50
CA LYS A 19 32.84 -9.29 -0.05
C LYS A 19 32.54 -8.29 -1.18
N GLU A 20 33.54 -8.02 -2.01
CA GLU A 20 33.43 -7.07 -3.13
C GLU A 20 32.54 -7.61 -4.25
N GLU A 21 32.75 -8.87 -4.65
CA GLU A 21 31.91 -9.55 -5.65
C GLU A 21 30.45 -9.60 -5.20
N ARG A 22 30.22 -9.98 -3.92
CA ARG A 22 28.86 -10.02 -3.37
C ARG A 22 28.19 -8.65 -3.40
N LYS A 23 28.92 -7.61 -2.99
CA LYS A 23 28.40 -6.22 -3.01
C LYS A 23 28.08 -5.77 -4.42
N SER A 24 28.94 -6.07 -5.39
CA SER A 24 28.71 -5.77 -6.81
C SER A 24 27.44 -6.45 -7.34
N LEU A 25 27.25 -7.73 -7.03
CA LEU A 25 26.06 -8.48 -7.43
C LEU A 25 24.78 -7.98 -6.74
N GLU A 26 24.85 -7.61 -5.47
CA GLU A 26 23.70 -7.05 -4.73
C GLU A 26 23.28 -5.68 -5.30
N LEU A 27 24.24 -4.83 -5.66
CA LEU A 27 23.98 -3.55 -6.34
C LEU A 27 23.33 -3.79 -7.71
N ALA A 28 23.89 -4.70 -8.52
CA ALA A 28 23.39 -5.01 -9.85
C ALA A 28 22.00 -5.68 -9.81
N ALA A 29 21.68 -6.44 -8.76
CA ALA A 29 20.36 -7.03 -8.55
C ALA A 29 19.27 -5.97 -8.28
N ALA A 30 19.64 -4.77 -7.81
CA ALA A 30 18.74 -3.63 -7.61
C ALA A 30 17.44 -3.99 -6.85
N GLY A 31 17.57 -4.70 -5.72
CA GLY A 31 16.45 -5.12 -4.85
C GLY A 31 15.77 -6.43 -5.27
N ARG A 32 16.32 -7.15 -6.26
CA ARG A 32 15.86 -8.49 -6.66
C ARG A 32 16.52 -9.58 -5.80
N PRO A 33 15.89 -10.76 -5.65
CA PRO A 33 16.54 -11.88 -4.98
C PRO A 33 17.85 -12.25 -5.68
N LEU A 34 18.95 -12.24 -4.92
CA LEU A 34 20.30 -12.44 -5.46
C LEU A 34 20.41 -13.75 -6.27
N ALA A 35 19.89 -14.87 -5.75
CA ALA A 35 19.90 -16.15 -6.45
C ALA A 35 19.08 -16.14 -7.76
N ALA A 36 17.97 -15.40 -7.80
CA ALA A 36 17.17 -15.25 -9.02
C ALA A 36 17.90 -14.38 -10.05
N TYR A 37 18.54 -13.31 -9.60
CA TYR A 37 19.35 -12.44 -10.46
C TYR A 37 20.57 -13.18 -11.04
N ILE A 38 21.28 -13.96 -10.23
CA ILE A 38 22.41 -14.80 -10.68
C ILE A 38 21.93 -15.84 -11.69
N ARG A 39 20.81 -16.53 -11.41
CA ARG A 39 20.23 -17.50 -12.35
C ARG A 39 19.88 -16.84 -13.68
N TRP A 40 19.24 -15.68 -13.66
CA TRP A 40 18.93 -14.90 -14.86
C TRP A 40 20.20 -14.50 -15.60
N LEU A 41 21.26 -14.07 -14.90
CA LEU A 41 22.54 -13.70 -15.50
C LEU A 41 23.21 -14.87 -16.25
N ILE A 42 23.09 -16.09 -15.74
CA ILE A 42 23.66 -17.31 -16.34
C ILE A 42 22.85 -17.77 -17.54
N PHE A 43 21.52 -17.74 -17.46
CA PHE A 43 20.61 -18.27 -18.48
C PHE A 43 19.89 -17.16 -19.27
N LYS A 44 20.54 -16.01 -19.51
CA LYS A 44 19.90 -14.84 -20.14
C LYS A 44 19.23 -15.14 -21.48
N GLU A 45 19.81 -16.03 -22.26
CA GLU A 45 19.31 -16.42 -23.59
C GLU A 45 18.00 -17.21 -23.49
N ASP A 46 17.90 -18.12 -22.51
CA ASP A 46 16.72 -18.94 -22.26
C ASP A 46 15.69 -18.26 -21.36
N MET A 47 16.10 -17.20 -20.64
CA MET A 47 15.31 -16.48 -19.66
C MET A 47 15.39 -14.97 -19.93
N PRO A 48 14.71 -14.46 -20.97
CA PRO A 48 14.80 -13.05 -21.35
C PRO A 48 14.25 -12.13 -20.26
N ASP A 49 13.25 -12.60 -19.51
CA ASP A 49 12.61 -11.82 -18.46
C ASP A 49 13.44 -11.76 -17.19
N MET A 50 13.84 -10.54 -16.82
CA MET A 50 14.52 -10.28 -15.56
C MET A 50 13.59 -10.56 -14.36
N PRO A 51 14.09 -11.19 -13.28
CA PRO A 51 13.26 -11.52 -12.12
C PRO A 51 12.63 -10.26 -11.51
N ARG A 52 11.37 -10.40 -11.07
CA ARG A 52 10.64 -9.30 -10.44
C ARG A 52 11.25 -8.95 -9.09
N LYS A 53 11.22 -7.66 -8.75
CA LYS A 53 11.52 -7.19 -7.38
C LYS A 53 10.50 -7.81 -6.42
N ARG A 54 10.93 -8.15 -5.20
CA ARG A 54 9.98 -8.58 -4.17
C ARG A 54 9.19 -7.36 -3.71
N THR A 55 7.92 -7.29 -4.09
CA THR A 55 6.98 -6.27 -3.56
C THR A 55 6.47 -6.65 -2.18
N ARG A 56 6.44 -7.96 -1.86
CA ARG A 56 5.95 -8.46 -0.58
C ARG A 56 7.00 -8.27 0.50
N GLY A 57 6.79 -7.27 1.37
CA GLY A 57 7.64 -6.97 2.50
C GLY A 57 8.62 -5.82 2.29
N GLU A 58 8.44 -4.99 1.25
CA GLU A 58 8.96 -3.63 1.29
C GLU A 58 8.37 -3.00 2.55
N THR A 59 9.21 -2.83 3.57
CA THR A 59 8.77 -2.24 4.83
C THR A 59 8.17 -0.91 4.46
N ALA A 60 6.86 -0.77 4.72
CA ALA A 60 6.15 0.49 4.62
C ALA A 60 7.09 1.58 5.15
N SER A 61 7.40 2.59 4.31
CA SER A 61 8.22 3.72 4.75
C SER A 61 7.67 4.21 6.09
N GLN A 62 8.52 4.73 6.98
CA GLN A 62 8.06 5.33 8.23
C GLN A 62 6.90 6.31 7.97
N ASP A 63 6.96 7.05 6.87
CA ASP A 63 5.89 7.93 6.40
C ASP A 63 4.58 7.18 6.17
N HIS A 64 4.63 6.03 5.50
CA HIS A 64 3.46 5.20 5.20
C HIS A 64 2.79 4.65 6.47
N ILE A 65 3.60 4.31 7.49
CA ILE A 65 3.11 3.88 8.80
C ILE A 65 2.42 5.03 9.54
N GLN A 66 3.03 6.23 9.52
CA GLN A 66 2.44 7.40 10.19
C GLN A 66 1.16 7.87 9.49
N LEU A 67 1.13 7.86 8.16
CA LEU A 67 -0.08 8.16 7.38
C LEU A 67 -1.20 7.14 7.64
N ALA A 68 -0.86 5.85 7.78
CA ALA A 68 -1.84 4.82 8.17
C ALA A 68 -2.45 5.10 9.55
N LYS A 69 -1.61 5.45 10.53
CA LYS A 69 -2.06 5.79 11.89
C LYS A 69 -2.95 7.03 11.89
N LEU A 70 -2.57 8.06 11.15
CA LEU A 70 -3.35 9.29 11.01
C LEU A 70 -4.72 9.00 10.35
N LEU A 71 -4.73 8.23 9.27
CA LEU A 71 -5.96 7.84 8.58
C LEU A 71 -6.88 7.01 9.49
N GLY A 72 -6.31 6.08 10.27
CA GLY A 72 -7.04 5.31 11.27
C GLY A 72 -7.63 6.19 12.36
N ALA A 73 -6.84 7.12 12.92
CA ALA A 73 -7.30 8.08 13.93
C ALA A 73 -8.42 8.99 13.38
N LEU A 74 -8.29 9.43 12.12
CA LEU A 74 -9.31 10.25 11.45
C LEU A 74 -10.60 9.46 11.20
N GLY A 75 -10.50 8.19 10.82
CA GLY A 75 -11.66 7.30 10.67
C GLY A 75 -12.37 6.96 11.98
N GLN A 76 -11.61 6.84 13.08
CA GLN A 76 -12.17 6.69 14.44
C GLN A 76 -12.69 8.01 15.02
N SER A 77 -12.26 9.14 14.46
CA SER A 77 -12.76 10.44 14.88
C SER A 77 -14.24 10.58 14.50
N ARG A 78 -15.04 11.14 15.41
CA ARG A 78 -16.45 11.47 15.11
C ARG A 78 -16.60 12.78 14.36
N ILE A 79 -15.52 13.35 13.81
CA ILE A 79 -15.51 14.72 13.26
C ILE A 79 -16.53 14.84 12.11
N ALA A 80 -16.52 13.92 11.15
CA ALA A 80 -17.48 13.94 10.05
C ALA A 80 -18.95 13.81 10.53
N SER A 81 -19.20 12.95 11.52
CA SER A 81 -20.53 12.78 12.12
C SER A 81 -20.98 14.04 12.85
N ASN A 82 -20.11 14.65 13.65
CA ASN A 82 -20.41 15.85 14.43
C ASN A 82 -20.69 17.04 13.51
N ILE A 83 -19.89 17.22 12.46
CA ILE A 83 -20.11 18.29 11.48
C ILE A 83 -21.44 18.08 10.72
N ASN A 84 -21.78 16.84 10.36
CA ASN A 84 -23.07 16.55 9.73
C ASN A 84 -24.25 16.80 10.68
N GLN A 85 -24.10 16.52 11.98
CA GLN A 85 -25.12 16.86 12.99
C GLN A 85 -25.31 18.37 13.12
N LEU A 86 -24.22 19.14 13.15
CA LEU A 86 -24.26 20.60 13.13
C LEU A 86 -24.93 21.12 11.86
N ALA A 87 -24.67 20.51 10.70
CA ALA A 87 -25.25 20.94 9.42
C ALA A 87 -26.75 20.67 9.37
N ARG A 88 -27.19 19.53 9.92
CA ARG A 88 -28.62 19.22 10.06
C ARG A 88 -29.30 20.17 11.04
N ALA A 89 -28.68 20.47 12.18
CA ALA A 89 -29.21 21.40 13.17
C ALA A 89 -29.33 22.83 12.62
N ALA A 90 -28.37 23.23 11.77
CA ALA A 90 -28.42 24.49 11.04
C ALA A 90 -29.57 24.53 10.03
N ASN A 91 -29.67 23.51 9.17
CA ASN A 91 -30.73 23.45 8.14
C ASN A 91 -32.14 23.29 8.73
N SER A 92 -32.29 22.70 9.93
CA SER A 92 -33.59 22.54 10.59
C SER A 92 -34.03 23.77 11.39
N GLY A 93 -33.21 24.82 11.44
CA GLY A 93 -33.47 26.02 12.24
C GLY A 93 -33.36 25.79 13.76
N SER A 94 -32.92 24.60 14.20
CA SER A 94 -32.73 24.26 15.62
C SER A 94 -31.45 24.88 16.20
N LEU A 95 -30.54 25.32 15.33
CA LEU A 95 -29.37 26.10 15.68
C LEU A 95 -29.63 27.52 15.13
N PRO A 96 -29.44 28.61 15.90
CA PRO A 96 -29.49 29.95 15.34
C PRO A 96 -28.22 30.16 14.50
N VAL A 97 -28.34 30.00 13.18
CA VAL A 97 -27.19 29.99 12.26
C VAL A 97 -27.42 31.00 11.15
N ASN A 98 -26.42 31.83 10.89
CA ASN A 98 -26.40 32.68 9.70
C ASN A 98 -25.87 31.87 8.48
N GLU A 99 -26.07 32.38 7.27
CA GLU A 99 -25.59 31.72 6.05
C GLU A 99 -24.07 31.48 6.05
N GLU A 100 -23.31 32.39 6.69
CA GLU A 100 -21.85 32.32 6.83
C GLU A 100 -21.38 31.08 7.61
N ILE A 101 -22.01 30.77 8.75
CA ILE A 101 -21.67 29.57 9.53
C ILE A 101 -22.06 28.30 8.76
N THR A 102 -23.18 28.33 8.02
CA THR A 102 -23.61 27.19 7.19
C THR A 102 -22.62 26.90 6.05
N ALA A 103 -22.09 27.96 5.43
CA ALA A 103 -21.04 27.85 4.42
C ALA A 103 -19.73 27.30 5.00
N SER A 104 -19.25 27.88 6.11
CA SER A 104 -18.04 27.43 6.82
C SER A 104 -18.10 25.95 7.21
N LEU A 105 -19.29 25.47 7.58
CA LEU A 105 -19.48 24.09 7.97
C LEU A 105 -19.43 23.12 6.78
N LYS A 106 -20.06 23.48 5.64
CA LYS A 106 -19.97 22.71 4.38
C LYS A 106 -18.54 22.65 3.85
N GLU A 107 -17.81 23.76 3.94
CA GLU A 107 -16.39 23.84 3.60
C GLU A 107 -15.55 22.89 4.47
N SER A 108 -15.81 22.88 5.78
CA SER A 108 -15.15 21.98 6.72
C SER A 108 -15.37 20.49 6.41
N VAL A 109 -16.60 20.08 6.06
CA VAL A 109 -16.88 18.70 5.61
C VAL A 109 -16.06 18.36 4.37
N SER A 110 -16.06 19.26 3.39
CA SER A 110 -15.42 19.05 2.10
C SER A 110 -13.90 18.92 2.26
N ALA A 111 -13.28 19.76 3.10
CA ALA A 111 -11.86 19.68 3.43
C ALA A 111 -11.47 18.34 4.08
N ILE A 112 -12.31 17.81 4.99
CA ILE A 112 -12.06 16.51 5.63
C ILE A 112 -12.19 15.35 4.65
N GLN A 113 -13.20 15.38 3.78
CA GLN A 113 -13.35 14.37 2.72
C GLN A 113 -12.15 14.38 1.79
N TRP A 114 -11.72 15.57 1.36
CA TRP A 114 -10.53 15.73 0.52
C TRP A 114 -9.25 15.21 1.20
N MET A 115 -9.04 15.52 2.49
CA MET A 115 -7.90 14.98 3.25
C MET A 115 -7.93 13.45 3.31
N ARG A 116 -9.10 12.86 3.57
CA ARG A 116 -9.28 11.40 3.60
C ARG A 116 -8.95 10.76 2.25
N GLU A 117 -9.47 11.31 1.15
CA GLU A 117 -9.21 10.81 -0.20
C GLU A 117 -7.74 10.93 -0.60
N THR A 118 -7.12 12.06 -0.29
CA THR A 118 -5.71 12.32 -0.57
C THR A 118 -4.80 11.34 0.18
N LEU A 119 -5.11 11.07 1.46
CA LEU A 119 -4.39 10.07 2.25
C LEU A 119 -4.55 8.66 1.68
N ILE A 120 -5.78 8.26 1.30
CA ILE A 120 -6.03 6.93 0.69
C ILE A 120 -5.25 6.77 -0.62
N LYS A 121 -5.30 7.77 -1.51
CA LYS A 121 -4.57 7.79 -2.78
C LYS A 121 -3.07 7.75 -2.58
N GLY A 122 -2.54 8.59 -1.68
CA GLY A 122 -1.11 8.66 -1.37
C GLY A 122 -0.56 7.36 -0.77
N MET A 123 -1.40 6.58 -0.08
CA MET A 123 -1.01 5.29 0.48
C MET A 123 -1.11 4.12 -0.51
N GLY A 124 -1.63 4.32 -1.73
CA GLY A 124 -1.85 3.25 -2.70
C GLY A 124 -2.86 2.19 -2.24
N ILE A 125 -3.69 2.52 -1.24
CA ILE A 125 -4.73 1.63 -0.72
C ILE A 125 -5.95 1.79 -1.64
N LYS A 126 -6.43 0.70 -2.22
CA LYS A 126 -7.72 0.74 -2.93
C LYS A 126 -8.83 0.99 -1.90
N PRO A 127 -9.72 1.98 -2.11
CA PRO A 127 -10.85 2.19 -1.21
C PRO A 127 -11.67 0.90 -1.14
N GLN A 128 -11.86 0.36 0.08
CA GLN A 128 -12.80 -0.74 0.28
C GLN A 128 -14.20 -0.21 -0.02
N GLY A 129 -14.78 -0.67 -1.14
CA GLY A 129 -16.05 -0.17 -1.67
C GLY A 129 -16.32 -0.56 -3.12
N GLU A 130 -15.30 -0.94 -3.89
CA GLU A 130 -15.48 -1.57 -5.21
C GLU A 130 -15.19 -3.08 -5.13
N ASP A 131 -16.06 -3.81 -4.43
CA ASP A 131 -16.20 -5.25 -4.63
C ASP A 131 -16.98 -5.45 -5.93
N LYS A 132 -16.29 -5.33 -7.07
CA LYS A 132 -16.79 -5.93 -8.31
C LYS A 132 -16.56 -7.43 -8.17
N GLY A 133 -17.63 -8.12 -7.77
CA GLY A 133 -17.75 -9.55 -7.94
C GLY A 133 -17.66 -9.89 -9.43
N ASP A 134 -16.45 -10.16 -9.90
CA ASP A 134 -16.26 -10.86 -11.16
C ASP A 134 -16.28 -12.36 -10.85
N GLY A 135 -17.48 -12.91 -10.93
CA GLY A 135 -17.67 -14.34 -11.13
C GLY A 135 -17.04 -14.76 -12.45
N LYS A 136 -16.22 -15.80 -12.39
CA LYS A 136 -16.00 -16.72 -13.49
C LYS A 136 -15.89 -18.13 -12.94
#